data_AF-A0A975HDS7-F1
#
_entry.id   AF-A0A975HDS7-F1
#
_cell.length_a   1.000
_cell.length_b   1.000
_cell.length_c   1.000
_cell.angle_alpha   90.00
_cell.angle_beta   90.00
_cell.angle_gamma   90.00
#
_symmetry.space_group_name_H-M   'P 1'
#
loop_
_entity.id
_entity.type
_entity.pdbx_description
1 polymer ?
#
loop_
_entity_poly.entity_id
_entity_poly.type
_entity_poly.pdbx_seq_one_letter_code
_entity_poly.pdbx_strand_id
1 'polypeptide(L)'
;MLANKGPMKLFLPFVRTPLNLLKYATERSPAAPVLKEFREAMQKGGMARDQAVARVSMGSGLAALATAWALDGRLSGSGPTDPREREALRNTGWQPFSVKVGDRWYSYQRIDPFARILSTAADFATFGEYMTDEERQNIGTSLALAIARNVSTMPTLDPAASAFEALSDPDRYLGRYAKNLAASAAVPNIVTQTNSALDPYMRETDTLMDTIKSRVPGLSDEIPPRMNLWGDPIERGNAAGPDILSPVWVSEERKDPVMNEVRRLDVRLSKPDRIIGRQRMSADQYARFVYMAGRPAKDMIGRMMGEEGWSRMPDGARRITIRRIVETFREQAKRQLLLAEPDLMAAYEDQRARRRSGER
;
A
#
# COMPACT_ATOMS: atom_id res chain seq x y z
N MET A 1 -22.63 24.90 -4.04
CA MET A 1 -22.09 26.07 -3.30
C MET A 1 -22.15 25.93 -1.76
N LEU A 2 -22.36 24.73 -1.19
CA LEU A 2 -22.58 24.57 0.26
C LEU A 2 -21.32 24.28 1.12
N ALA A 3 -20.16 24.01 0.50
CA ALA A 3 -18.93 23.62 1.22
C ALA A 3 -18.11 24.81 1.80
N ASN A 4 -18.64 26.04 1.82
CA ASN A 4 -17.81 27.23 2.04
C ASN A 4 -18.08 28.02 3.33
N LYS A 5 -18.88 27.53 4.28
CA LYS A 5 -19.10 28.20 5.57
C LYS A 5 -19.10 27.18 6.73
N GLY A 6 -18.29 27.43 7.76
CA GLY A 6 -18.27 26.69 9.04
C GLY A 6 -17.06 25.74 9.27
N PRO A 7 -17.01 25.08 10.45
CA PRO A 7 -15.93 24.17 10.89
C PRO A 7 -15.68 22.99 9.93
N MET A 8 -16.58 22.71 8.98
CA MET A 8 -16.38 21.76 7.88
C MET A 8 -15.10 22.02 7.04
N LYS A 9 -14.59 23.26 6.96
CA LYS A 9 -13.29 23.54 6.30
C LYS A 9 -12.09 22.90 7.00
N LEU A 10 -12.18 22.69 8.31
CA LEU A 10 -11.14 22.04 9.10
C LEU A 10 -11.07 20.53 8.80
N PHE A 11 -12.20 19.94 8.38
CA PHE A 11 -12.33 18.50 8.14
C PHE A 11 -12.19 18.11 6.66
N LEU A 12 -12.47 19.01 5.71
CA LEU A 12 -12.43 18.73 4.27
C LEU A 12 -11.78 19.86 3.45
N PRO A 13 -10.48 20.16 3.63
CA PRO A 13 -9.85 21.32 3.02
C PRO A 13 -9.77 21.28 1.47
N PHE A 14 -9.88 20.10 0.84
CA PHE A 14 -9.59 19.93 -0.60
C PHE A 14 -10.63 19.11 -1.40
N VAL A 15 -11.93 19.19 -1.12
CA VAL A 15 -12.95 18.41 -1.89
C VAL A 15 -12.91 18.69 -3.41
N ARG A 16 -12.41 19.86 -3.82
CA ARG A 16 -12.32 20.25 -5.24
C ARG A 16 -11.17 19.57 -5.97
N THR A 17 -10.05 19.28 -5.30
CA THR A 17 -8.87 18.75 -5.97
C THR A 17 -9.16 17.36 -6.57
N PRO A 18 -9.70 16.38 -5.82
CA PRO A 18 -10.02 15.06 -6.36
C PRO A 18 -11.06 15.08 -7.49
N LEU A 19 -12.11 15.90 -7.36
CA LEU A 19 -13.13 16.06 -8.40
C LEU A 19 -12.54 16.64 -9.70
N ASN A 20 -11.59 17.58 -9.58
CA ASN A 20 -10.88 18.12 -10.73
C ASN A 20 -9.93 17.07 -11.34
N LEU A 21 -9.31 16.19 -10.54
CA LEU A 21 -8.48 15.10 -11.05
C LEU A 21 -9.33 14.08 -11.82
N LEU A 22 -10.50 13.73 -11.29
CA LEU A 22 -11.46 12.83 -11.92
C LEU A 22 -11.94 13.41 -13.25
N LYS A 23 -12.38 14.67 -13.26
CA LYS A 23 -12.75 15.37 -14.50
C LYS A 23 -11.61 15.36 -15.51
N TYR A 24 -10.39 15.67 -15.08
CA TYR A 24 -9.20 15.68 -15.94
C TYR A 24 -8.93 14.32 -16.59
N ALA A 25 -9.07 13.23 -15.83
CA ALA A 25 -8.90 11.86 -16.33
C ALA A 25 -10.02 11.50 -17.34
N THR A 26 -11.27 11.83 -17.03
CA THR A 26 -12.43 11.58 -17.91
C THR A 26 -12.32 12.36 -19.22
N GLU A 27 -11.82 13.61 -19.21
CA GLU A 27 -11.58 14.41 -20.43
C GLU A 27 -10.57 13.78 -21.39
N ARG A 28 -9.75 12.84 -20.92
CA ARG A 28 -8.65 12.21 -21.65
C ARG A 28 -8.87 10.73 -21.88
N SER A 29 -10.10 10.25 -21.69
CA SER A 29 -10.45 8.85 -21.89
C SER A 29 -11.60 8.72 -22.90
N PRO A 30 -11.88 7.50 -23.37
CA PRO A 30 -13.07 7.23 -24.18
C PRO A 30 -14.39 7.59 -23.47
N ALA A 31 -14.38 7.82 -22.16
CA ALA A 31 -15.53 8.26 -21.38
C ALA A 31 -15.79 9.79 -21.44
N ALA A 32 -14.97 10.56 -22.15
CA ALA A 32 -15.17 12.00 -22.30
C ALA A 32 -16.58 12.44 -22.73
N PRO A 33 -17.34 11.68 -23.56
CA PRO A 33 -18.73 12.03 -23.91
C PRO A 33 -19.69 12.19 -22.72
N VAL A 34 -19.37 11.62 -21.56
CA VAL A 34 -20.15 11.82 -20.32
C VAL A 34 -20.08 13.28 -19.85
N LEU A 35 -19.00 14.01 -20.16
CA LEU A 35 -18.82 15.39 -19.77
C LEU A 35 -19.61 16.34 -20.70
N LYS A 36 -20.30 17.31 -20.09
CA LYS A 36 -21.06 18.32 -20.84
C LYS A 36 -20.13 19.13 -21.74
N GLU A 37 -18.95 19.48 -21.23
CA GLU A 37 -17.93 20.29 -21.90
C GLU A 37 -17.39 19.60 -23.15
N PHE A 38 -17.29 18.26 -23.14
CA PHE A 38 -16.92 17.51 -24.34
C PHE A 38 -18.01 17.59 -25.41
N ARG A 39 -19.28 17.37 -25.01
CA ARG A 39 -20.42 17.46 -25.93
C ARG A 39 -20.54 18.86 -26.54
N GLU A 40 -20.37 19.90 -25.73
CA GLU A 40 -20.37 21.30 -26.18
C GLU A 40 -19.20 21.59 -27.13
N ALA A 41 -17.99 21.08 -26.84
CA ALA A 41 -16.84 21.22 -27.73
C ALA A 41 -17.06 20.53 -29.09
N MET A 42 -17.68 19.34 -29.09
CA MET A 42 -18.04 18.62 -30.32
C MET A 42 -19.10 19.39 -31.13
N GLN A 43 -20.10 19.97 -30.47
CA GLN A 43 -21.14 20.80 -31.11
C GLN A 43 -20.57 22.10 -31.69
N LYS A 44 -19.66 22.76 -30.95
CA LYS A 44 -19.03 24.02 -31.37
C LYS A 44 -18.13 23.84 -32.60
N GLY A 45 -17.53 22.66 -32.78
CA GLY A 45 -16.65 22.38 -33.91
C GLY A 45 -15.33 23.16 -33.86
N GLY A 46 -14.59 23.11 -34.98
CA GLY A 46 -13.30 23.77 -35.15
C GLY A 46 -12.30 23.45 -34.03
N MET A 47 -11.57 24.47 -33.58
CA MET A 47 -10.52 24.34 -32.56
C MET A 47 -11.00 23.69 -31.25
N ALA A 48 -12.26 23.92 -30.84
CA ALA A 48 -12.80 23.33 -29.61
C ALA A 48 -12.95 21.81 -29.73
N ARG A 49 -13.49 21.34 -30.87
CA ARG A 49 -13.58 19.92 -31.21
C ARG A 49 -12.20 19.31 -31.33
N ASP A 50 -11.29 19.96 -32.05
CA ASP A 50 -9.95 19.43 -32.30
C ASP A 50 -9.18 19.24 -30.98
N GLN A 51 -9.29 20.19 -30.04
CA GLN A 51 -8.71 20.06 -28.69
C GLN A 51 -9.36 18.94 -27.86
N ALA A 52 -10.68 18.77 -27.96
CA ALA A 52 -11.39 17.70 -27.27
C ALA A 52 -10.97 16.32 -27.80
N VAL A 53 -10.94 16.16 -29.12
CA VAL A 53 -10.48 14.93 -29.78
C VAL A 53 -9.02 14.66 -29.45
N ALA A 54 -8.13 15.66 -29.54
CA ALA A 54 -6.72 15.48 -29.21
C ALA A 54 -6.50 15.01 -27.76
N ARG A 55 -7.24 15.57 -26.79
CA ARG A 55 -7.17 15.12 -25.38
C ARG A 55 -7.57 13.65 -25.24
N VAL A 56 -8.67 13.24 -25.88
CA VAL A 56 -9.13 11.85 -25.86
C VAL A 56 -8.13 10.93 -26.56
N SER A 57 -7.66 11.28 -27.75
CA SER A 57 -6.73 10.45 -28.52
C SER A 57 -5.40 10.25 -27.79
N MET A 58 -4.78 11.32 -27.29
CA MET A 58 -3.51 11.23 -26.55
C MET A 58 -3.67 10.44 -25.26
N GLY A 59 -4.71 10.73 -24.47
CA GLY A 59 -4.92 10.04 -23.21
C GLY A 59 -5.29 8.57 -23.39
N SER A 60 -6.09 8.23 -24.40
CA SER A 60 -6.41 6.83 -24.74
C SER A 60 -5.19 6.07 -25.26
N GLY A 61 -4.33 6.72 -26.08
CA GLY A 61 -3.08 6.12 -26.54
C GLY A 61 -2.12 5.83 -25.39
N LEU A 62 -1.96 6.79 -24.47
CA LEU A 62 -1.12 6.59 -23.28
C LEU A 62 -1.71 5.53 -22.34
N ALA A 63 -3.04 5.50 -22.16
CA ALA A 63 -3.71 4.46 -21.38
C ALA A 63 -3.52 3.08 -22.00
N ALA A 64 -3.60 2.95 -23.34
CA ALA A 64 -3.37 1.68 -24.02
C ALA A 64 -1.94 1.16 -23.80
N LEU A 65 -0.93 2.03 -23.91
CA LEU A 65 0.46 1.69 -23.61
C LEU A 65 0.64 1.27 -22.15
N ALA A 66 0.03 2.01 -21.23
CA ALA A 66 0.08 1.72 -19.80
C ALA A 66 -0.59 0.38 -19.47
N THR A 67 -1.75 0.08 -20.06
CA THR A 67 -2.43 -1.22 -19.95
C THR A 67 -1.53 -2.34 -20.45
N ALA A 68 -0.88 -2.17 -21.60
CA ALA A 68 0.06 -3.17 -22.13
C ALA A 68 1.24 -3.41 -21.17
N TRP A 69 1.82 -2.34 -20.61
CA TRP A 69 2.89 -2.47 -19.61
C TRP A 69 2.42 -3.10 -18.30
N ALA A 70 1.17 -2.86 -17.90
CA ALA A 70 0.60 -3.48 -16.71
C ALA A 70 0.36 -4.98 -16.90
N LEU A 71 -0.16 -5.38 -18.06
CA LEU A 71 -0.32 -6.79 -18.44
C LEU A 71 1.02 -7.53 -18.53
N ASP A 72 2.10 -6.85 -18.95
CA ASP A 72 3.46 -7.39 -18.96
C ASP A 72 4.15 -7.33 -17.58
N GLY A 73 3.43 -6.92 -16.52
CA GLY A 73 3.98 -6.82 -15.15
C GLY A 73 5.01 -5.70 -14.96
N ARG A 74 5.15 -4.78 -15.93
CA ARG A 74 6.07 -3.62 -15.86
C ARG A 74 5.44 -2.36 -15.30
N LEU A 75 4.13 -2.32 -15.12
CA LEU A 75 3.42 -1.19 -14.52
C LEU A 75 2.49 -1.70 -13.42
N SER A 76 2.55 -1.06 -12.26
CA SER A 76 1.71 -1.42 -11.11
C SER A 76 0.70 -0.33 -10.78
N GLY A 77 -0.53 -0.75 -10.51
CA GLY A 77 -1.59 0.11 -9.98
C GLY A 77 -1.63 0.12 -8.45
N SER A 78 -2.84 0.19 -7.91
CA SER A 78 -3.18 0.19 -6.47
C SER A 78 -2.96 -1.16 -5.78
N GLY A 79 -3.07 -2.26 -6.52
CA GLY A 79 -2.97 -3.64 -6.01
C GLY A 79 -4.27 -4.13 -5.33
N PRO A 80 -4.25 -5.31 -4.68
CA PRO A 80 -5.43 -5.91 -4.05
C PRO A 80 -6.14 -4.99 -3.05
N THR A 81 -7.46 -5.12 -2.92
CA THR A 81 -8.26 -4.36 -1.95
C THR A 81 -8.06 -4.86 -0.52
N ASP A 82 -7.88 -6.17 -0.34
CA ASP A 82 -7.59 -6.77 0.94
C ASP A 82 -6.20 -6.32 1.47
N PRO A 83 -6.10 -5.77 2.68
CA PRO A 83 -4.84 -5.29 3.24
C PRO A 83 -3.77 -6.38 3.41
N ARG A 84 -4.16 -7.61 3.76
CA ARG A 84 -3.25 -8.75 3.93
C ARG A 84 -2.72 -9.23 2.59
N GLU A 85 -3.58 -9.29 1.56
CA GLU A 85 -3.12 -9.61 0.21
C GLU A 85 -2.20 -8.53 -0.36
N ARG A 86 -2.54 -7.25 -0.16
CA ARG A 86 -1.68 -6.14 -0.58
C ARG A 86 -0.33 -6.16 0.14
N GLU A 87 -0.34 -6.46 1.44
CA GLU A 87 0.91 -6.61 2.20
C GLU A 87 1.71 -7.82 1.70
N ALA A 88 1.06 -8.96 1.46
CA ALA A 88 1.72 -10.14 0.89
C ALA A 88 2.33 -9.85 -0.49
N LEU A 89 1.61 -9.14 -1.35
CA LEU A 89 2.13 -8.71 -2.65
C LEU A 89 3.32 -7.77 -2.50
N ARG A 90 3.23 -6.77 -1.63
CA ARG A 90 4.36 -5.86 -1.31
C ARG A 90 5.56 -6.62 -0.75
N ASN A 91 5.32 -7.65 0.07
CA ASN A 91 6.38 -8.48 0.61
C ASN A 91 7.13 -9.21 -0.50
N THR A 92 6.53 -9.48 -1.67
CA THR A 92 7.28 -10.05 -2.79
C THR A 92 8.28 -9.08 -3.42
N GLY A 93 8.23 -7.78 -3.09
CA GLY A 93 9.02 -6.72 -3.75
C GLY A 93 8.23 -5.88 -4.75
N TRP A 94 6.93 -6.15 -4.92
CA TRP A 94 6.03 -5.32 -5.71
C TRP A 94 5.80 -3.96 -5.05
N GLN A 95 5.91 -2.87 -5.82
CA GLN A 95 5.63 -1.51 -5.35
C GLN A 95 4.37 -0.98 -6.04
N PRO A 96 3.41 -0.36 -5.32
CA PRO A 96 2.24 0.25 -5.95
C PRO A 96 2.62 1.48 -6.77
N PHE A 97 1.81 1.81 -7.77
CA PHE A 97 1.94 3.03 -8.57
C PHE A 97 3.35 3.28 -9.11
N SER A 98 3.95 2.24 -9.69
CA SER A 98 5.35 2.25 -10.10
C SER A 98 5.54 1.60 -11.47
N VAL A 99 6.61 1.99 -12.17
CA VAL A 99 7.11 1.31 -13.37
C VAL A 99 8.30 0.44 -12.98
N LYS A 100 8.34 -0.80 -13.46
CA LYS A 100 9.46 -1.72 -13.30
C LYS A 100 10.46 -1.54 -14.45
N VAL A 101 11.71 -1.25 -14.12
CA VAL A 101 12.83 -1.17 -15.06
C VAL A 101 13.95 -2.07 -14.55
N GLY A 102 14.21 -3.17 -15.24
CA GLY A 102 15.06 -4.25 -14.72
C GLY A 102 14.48 -4.83 -13.44
N ASP A 103 15.28 -4.87 -12.38
CA ASP A 103 14.88 -5.32 -11.04
C ASP A 103 14.55 -4.14 -10.11
N ARG A 104 14.05 -3.01 -10.63
CA ARG A 104 13.75 -1.84 -9.78
C ARG A 104 12.40 -1.25 -10.10
N TRP A 105 11.69 -0.85 -9.04
CA TRP A 105 10.43 -0.13 -9.15
C TRP A 105 10.67 1.36 -8.96
N TYR A 106 10.10 2.14 -9.87
CA TYR A 106 10.18 3.59 -9.90
C TYR A 106 8.78 4.17 -9.78
N SER A 107 8.52 4.86 -8.68
CA SER A 107 7.20 5.45 -8.46
C SER A 107 6.90 6.56 -9.47
N TYR A 108 5.73 6.50 -10.10
CA TYR A 108 5.24 7.55 -10.98
C TYR A 108 4.25 8.49 -10.29
N GLN A 109 4.00 8.34 -8.98
CA GLN A 109 2.93 9.08 -8.28
C GLN A 109 3.07 10.61 -8.32
N ARG A 110 4.28 11.13 -8.55
CA ARG A 110 4.55 12.57 -8.57
C ARG A 110 4.65 13.18 -9.96
N ILE A 111 4.49 12.39 -11.03
CA ILE A 111 4.50 12.89 -12.41
C ILE A 111 3.08 13.21 -12.91
N ASP A 112 2.28 13.85 -12.05
CA ASP A 112 0.98 14.35 -12.45
C ASP A 112 1.12 15.31 -13.65
N PRO A 113 0.22 15.26 -14.64
CA PRO A 113 -1.04 14.51 -14.66
C PRO A 113 -0.96 13.09 -15.24
N PHE A 114 0.21 12.67 -15.73
CA PHE A 114 0.41 11.35 -16.35
C PHE A 114 0.22 10.21 -15.37
N ALA A 115 0.63 10.43 -14.11
CA ALA A 115 0.46 9.49 -13.01
C ALA A 115 -0.96 8.89 -12.94
N ARG A 116 -1.98 9.72 -13.20
CA ARG A 116 -3.39 9.33 -13.15
C ARG A 116 -3.76 8.39 -14.29
N ILE A 117 -3.33 8.72 -15.51
CA ILE A 117 -3.60 7.89 -16.69
C ILE A 117 -2.93 6.53 -16.52
N LEU A 118 -1.67 6.52 -16.06
CA LEU A 118 -0.92 5.29 -15.78
C LEU A 118 -1.59 4.45 -14.70
N SER A 119 -1.99 5.05 -13.57
CA SER A 119 -2.63 4.31 -12.48
C SER A 119 -3.99 3.75 -12.85
N THR A 120 -4.83 4.52 -13.54
CA THR A 120 -6.15 4.04 -13.96
C THR A 120 -6.00 2.90 -14.97
N ALA A 121 -5.07 3.00 -15.92
CA ALA A 121 -4.81 1.94 -16.89
C ALA A 121 -4.24 0.67 -16.24
N ALA A 122 -3.31 0.81 -15.30
CA ALA A 122 -2.75 -0.33 -14.56
C ALA A 122 -3.79 -1.02 -13.67
N ASP A 123 -4.63 -0.23 -12.99
CA ASP A 123 -5.76 -0.77 -12.24
C ASP A 123 -6.71 -1.47 -13.19
N PHE A 124 -7.12 -0.87 -14.31
CA PHE A 124 -7.99 -1.50 -15.31
C PHE A 124 -7.44 -2.84 -15.81
N ALA A 125 -6.14 -2.90 -16.15
CA ALA A 125 -5.48 -4.12 -16.61
C ALA A 125 -5.53 -5.26 -15.58
N THR A 126 -5.42 -4.93 -14.30
CA THR A 126 -5.43 -5.90 -13.19
C THR A 126 -6.82 -6.11 -12.59
N PHE A 127 -7.80 -5.28 -12.98
CA PHE A 127 -9.15 -5.32 -12.42
C PHE A 127 -10.02 -6.41 -13.03
N GLY A 128 -9.69 -6.86 -14.25
CA GLY A 128 -10.43 -7.95 -14.92
C GLY A 128 -10.50 -9.25 -14.12
N GLU A 129 -9.53 -9.52 -13.23
CA GLU A 129 -9.52 -10.69 -12.34
C GLU A 129 -10.66 -10.70 -11.31
N TYR A 130 -11.21 -9.52 -10.98
CA TYR A 130 -12.19 -9.32 -9.92
C TYR A 130 -13.59 -8.97 -10.45
N MET A 131 -13.79 -9.00 -11.77
CA MET A 131 -15.04 -8.62 -12.44
C MET A 131 -15.89 -9.84 -12.78
N THR A 132 -17.20 -9.67 -12.70
CA THR A 132 -18.16 -10.63 -13.26
C THR A 132 -18.05 -10.66 -14.79
N ASP A 133 -18.46 -11.77 -15.41
CA ASP A 133 -18.43 -11.86 -16.88
C ASP A 133 -19.32 -10.82 -17.57
N GLU A 134 -20.38 -10.35 -16.89
CA GLU A 134 -21.25 -9.27 -17.35
C GLU A 134 -20.53 -7.90 -17.31
N GLU A 135 -19.80 -7.61 -16.23
CA GLU A 135 -19.00 -6.39 -16.12
C GLU A 135 -17.87 -6.34 -17.14
N ARG A 136 -17.23 -7.49 -17.41
CA ARG A 136 -16.17 -7.63 -18.44
C ARG A 136 -16.70 -7.36 -19.86
N GLN A 137 -17.95 -7.72 -20.14
CA GLN A 137 -18.55 -7.55 -21.47
C GLN A 137 -18.97 -6.10 -21.75
N ASN A 138 -19.20 -5.29 -20.71
CA ASN A 138 -19.51 -3.87 -20.87
C ASN A 138 -18.27 -3.00 -20.61
N ILE A 139 -17.58 -2.63 -21.70
CA ILE A 139 -16.36 -1.80 -21.63
C ILE A 139 -16.57 -0.45 -20.92
N GLY A 140 -17.79 0.11 -20.98
CA GLY A 140 -18.15 1.36 -20.32
C GLY A 140 -18.28 1.21 -18.80
N THR A 141 -18.99 0.18 -18.35
CA THR A 141 -19.09 -0.17 -16.91
C THR A 141 -17.72 -0.56 -16.36
N SER A 142 -16.94 -1.35 -17.12
CA SER A 142 -15.59 -1.74 -16.73
C SER A 142 -14.66 -0.55 -16.52
N LEU A 143 -14.68 0.41 -17.46
CA LEU A 143 -13.90 1.63 -17.36
C LEU A 143 -14.36 2.50 -16.19
N ALA A 144 -15.67 2.63 -15.98
CA ALA A 144 -16.23 3.42 -14.88
C ALA A 144 -15.85 2.86 -13.50
N LEU A 145 -15.92 1.54 -13.32
CA LEU A 145 -15.52 0.88 -12.07
C LEU A 145 -14.01 0.97 -11.83
N ALA A 146 -13.18 0.82 -12.86
CA ALA A 146 -11.73 0.99 -12.73
C ALA A 146 -11.36 2.42 -12.34
N ILE A 147 -12.02 3.43 -12.91
CA ILE A 147 -11.87 4.83 -12.49
C ILE A 147 -12.31 4.98 -11.02
N ALA A 148 -13.47 4.46 -10.63
CA ALA A 148 -13.97 4.55 -9.26
C ALA A 148 -13.02 3.91 -8.24
N ARG A 149 -12.47 2.73 -8.55
CA ARG A 149 -11.47 2.04 -7.72
C ARG A 149 -10.15 2.80 -7.66
N ASN A 150 -9.66 3.29 -8.80
CA ASN A 150 -8.42 4.06 -8.84
C ASN A 150 -8.56 5.30 -7.96
N VAL A 151 -9.68 6.01 -8.07
CA VAL A 151 -10.03 7.18 -7.25
C VAL A 151 -10.10 6.81 -5.77
N SER A 152 -10.86 5.78 -5.39
CA SER A 152 -11.04 5.41 -3.97
C SER A 152 -9.76 4.92 -3.29
N THR A 153 -8.79 4.44 -4.06
CA THR A 153 -7.50 3.95 -3.56
C THR A 153 -6.37 4.99 -3.66
N MET A 154 -6.69 6.22 -4.09
CA MET A 154 -5.69 7.29 -4.18
C MET A 154 -5.28 7.79 -2.79
N PRO A 155 -3.97 7.93 -2.52
CA PRO A 155 -3.48 8.55 -1.28
C PRO A 155 -3.92 10.01 -1.09
N THR A 156 -4.28 10.71 -2.18
CA THR A 156 -4.81 12.07 -2.13
C THR A 156 -6.22 12.13 -1.55
N LEU A 157 -6.96 11.02 -1.60
CA LEU A 157 -8.25 10.87 -0.93
C LEU A 157 -8.12 10.36 0.50
N ASP A 158 -7.02 9.69 0.87
CA ASP A 158 -6.83 9.13 2.21
C ASP A 158 -7.17 10.12 3.34
N PRO A 159 -6.80 11.41 3.31
CA PRO A 159 -7.17 12.35 4.37
C PRO A 159 -8.67 12.61 4.44
N ALA A 160 -9.34 12.75 3.29
CA ALA A 160 -10.78 13.00 3.23
C ALA A 160 -11.61 11.75 3.54
N ALA A 161 -11.15 10.59 3.07
CA ALA A 161 -11.72 9.28 3.39
C ALA A 161 -11.57 8.98 4.88
N SER A 162 -10.38 9.19 5.46
CA SER A 162 -10.15 9.02 6.90
C SER A 162 -11.05 9.94 7.74
N ALA A 163 -11.27 11.18 7.29
CA ALA A 163 -12.18 12.10 7.96
C ALA A 163 -13.66 11.64 7.85
N PHE A 164 -14.07 11.16 6.67
CA PHE A 164 -15.41 10.64 6.46
C PHE A 164 -15.67 9.37 7.28
N GLU A 165 -14.72 8.42 7.29
CA GLU A 165 -14.75 7.21 8.12
C GLU A 165 -14.89 7.54 9.61
N ALA A 166 -14.12 8.52 10.09
CA ALA A 166 -14.22 9.02 11.46
C ALA A 166 -15.56 9.70 11.80
N LEU A 167 -16.29 10.21 10.80
CA LEU A 167 -17.63 10.76 10.99
C LEU A 167 -18.72 9.68 10.90
N SER A 168 -18.55 8.70 10.00
CA SER A 168 -19.55 7.65 9.77
C SER A 168 -19.50 6.52 10.80
N ASP A 169 -18.31 6.20 11.31
CA ASP A 169 -18.08 5.18 12.33
C ASP A 169 -17.02 5.70 13.33
N PRO A 170 -17.42 6.68 14.18
CA PRO A 170 -16.51 7.37 15.08
C PRO A 170 -15.87 6.43 16.09
N ASP A 171 -16.61 5.43 16.59
CA ASP A 171 -16.10 4.46 17.57
C ASP A 171 -14.87 3.71 17.05
N ARG A 172 -14.84 3.41 15.74
CA ARG A 172 -13.74 2.67 15.11
C ARG A 172 -12.62 3.57 14.59
N TYR A 173 -12.93 4.73 14.02
CA TYR A 173 -11.97 5.50 13.23
C TYR A 173 -11.56 6.85 13.84
N LEU A 174 -12.33 7.41 14.77
CA LEU A 174 -12.06 8.74 15.34
C LEU A 174 -10.72 8.80 16.08
N GLY A 175 -10.37 7.76 16.85
CA GLY A 175 -9.12 7.71 17.61
C GLY A 175 -7.88 7.74 16.70
N ARG A 176 -7.90 7.01 15.57
CA ARG A 176 -6.80 7.03 14.59
C ARG A 176 -6.72 8.36 13.86
N TYR A 177 -7.86 8.92 13.46
CA TYR A 177 -7.91 10.21 12.79
C TYR A 177 -7.38 11.34 13.68
N ALA A 178 -7.87 11.44 14.92
CA ALA A 178 -7.42 12.42 15.90
C ALA A 178 -5.92 12.26 16.21
N LYS A 179 -5.44 11.02 16.35
CA LYS A 179 -4.02 10.72 16.56
C LYS A 179 -3.15 11.24 15.40
N ASN A 180 -3.54 10.97 14.16
CA ASN A 180 -2.82 11.43 12.98
C ASN A 180 -2.86 12.94 12.83
N LEU A 181 -4.00 13.58 13.11
CA LEU A 181 -4.17 15.02 13.07
C LEU A 181 -3.31 15.71 14.12
N ALA A 182 -3.37 15.25 15.38
CA ALA A 182 -2.57 15.77 16.49
C ALA A 182 -1.07 15.65 16.21
N ALA A 183 -0.62 14.49 15.71
CA ALA A 183 0.78 14.29 15.34
C ALA A 183 1.24 15.16 14.16
N SER A 184 0.32 15.62 13.30
CA SER A 184 0.64 16.48 12.15
C SER A 184 0.59 17.97 12.52
N ALA A 185 -0.25 18.33 13.49
CA ALA A 185 -0.27 19.66 14.09
C ALA A 185 0.94 19.90 15.01
N ALA A 186 1.39 18.87 15.73
CA ALA A 186 2.51 18.96 16.66
C ALA A 186 3.88 19.05 15.97
N VAL A 187 4.01 18.56 14.73
CA VAL A 187 5.28 18.53 14.01
C VAL A 187 5.13 19.23 12.66
N PRO A 188 5.72 20.43 12.48
CA PRO A 188 5.68 21.14 11.21
C PRO A 188 6.23 20.31 10.05
N ASN A 189 5.68 20.46 8.85
CA ASN A 189 6.08 19.69 7.66
C ASN A 189 7.58 19.82 7.30
N ILE A 190 8.22 20.93 7.67
CA ILE A 190 9.66 21.09 7.46
C ILE A 190 10.49 20.14 8.36
N VAL A 191 10.02 19.88 9.58
CA VAL A 191 10.68 18.98 10.53
C VAL A 191 10.49 17.52 10.10
N THR A 192 9.32 17.17 9.56
CA THR A 192 9.07 15.82 9.03
C THR A 192 9.85 15.55 7.75
N GLN A 193 10.08 16.58 6.93
CA GLN A 193 10.91 16.51 5.73
C GLN A 193 12.39 16.32 6.09
N THR A 194 12.91 17.04 7.10
CA THR A 194 14.27 16.84 7.63
C THR A 194 14.45 15.47 8.27
N ASN A 195 13.48 14.99 9.08
CA ASN A 195 13.53 13.65 9.66
C ASN A 195 13.55 12.56 8.59
N SER A 196 12.91 12.76 7.43
CA SER A 196 12.95 11.79 6.34
C SER A 196 14.27 11.76 5.58
N ALA A 197 15.09 12.82 5.71
CA ALA A 197 16.46 12.84 5.20
C ALA A 197 17.46 12.22 6.19
N LEU A 198 17.20 12.31 7.49
CA LEU A 198 18.10 11.83 8.55
C LEU A 198 17.82 10.39 8.99
N ASP A 199 16.55 10.01 9.06
CA ASP A 199 16.11 8.66 9.42
C ASP A 199 15.74 7.88 8.14
N PRO A 200 16.62 6.97 7.66
CA PRO A 200 16.38 6.24 6.43
C PRO A 200 15.32 5.16 6.58
N TYR A 201 14.80 4.87 7.79
CA TYR A 201 13.86 3.78 8.02
C TYR A 201 12.45 4.29 8.32
N MET A 202 11.44 3.53 7.89
CA MET A 202 10.09 3.69 8.41
C MET A 202 10.05 3.18 9.85
N ARG A 203 9.32 3.85 10.74
CA ARG A 203 9.23 3.49 12.16
C ARG A 203 7.94 2.74 12.50
N GLU A 204 8.02 1.78 13.41
CA GLU A 204 6.87 1.01 13.89
C GLU A 204 6.20 1.75 15.04
N THR A 205 4.96 2.23 14.85
CA THR A 205 4.27 3.03 15.86
C THR A 205 3.06 2.27 16.39
N ASP A 206 2.83 2.32 17.71
CA ASP A 206 1.60 1.80 18.32
C ASP A 206 0.75 2.93 18.90
N THR A 207 1.39 3.79 19.69
CA THR A 207 0.73 4.86 20.45
C THR A 207 0.76 6.19 19.70
N LEU A 208 -0.03 7.18 20.17
CA LEU A 208 0.07 8.57 19.71
C LEU A 208 1.49 9.12 19.93
N MET A 209 2.07 8.84 21.10
CA MET A 209 3.41 9.30 21.42
C MET A 209 4.44 8.74 20.43
N ASP A 210 4.37 7.45 20.09
CA ASP A 210 5.27 6.84 19.10
C ASP A 210 5.14 7.54 17.73
N THR A 211 3.92 7.96 17.37
CA THR A 211 3.66 8.65 16.10
C THR A 211 4.25 10.04 16.09
N ILE A 212 4.19 10.76 17.20
CA ILE A 212 4.85 12.06 17.37
C ILE A 212 6.37 11.86 17.33
N LYS A 213 6.92 10.95 18.14
CA LYS A 213 8.36 10.65 18.20
C LYS A 213 8.91 10.24 16.84
N SER A 214 8.21 9.39 16.09
CA SER A 214 8.62 8.96 14.75
C SER A 214 8.80 10.09 13.73
N ARG A 215 8.27 11.28 14.01
CA ARG A 215 8.30 12.46 13.14
C ARG A 215 9.33 13.51 13.58
N VAL A 216 9.93 13.36 14.75
CA VAL A 216 10.90 14.30 15.31
C VAL A 216 12.31 13.71 15.19
N PRO A 217 13.25 14.39 14.51
CA PRO A 217 14.65 13.95 14.46
C PRO A 217 15.22 13.70 15.86
N GLY A 218 15.98 12.61 16.02
CA GLY A 218 16.55 12.19 17.31
C GLY A 218 15.59 11.37 18.18
N LEU A 219 14.31 11.76 18.29
CA LEU A 219 13.30 10.95 18.99
C LEU A 219 12.79 9.78 18.15
N SER A 220 12.88 9.87 16.82
CA SER A 220 12.53 8.79 15.90
C SER A 220 13.38 7.54 16.14
N ASP A 221 14.62 7.71 16.63
CA ASP A 221 15.55 6.62 16.93
C ASP A 221 15.15 5.78 18.15
N GLU A 222 14.31 6.32 19.03
CA GLU A 222 13.72 5.57 20.15
C GLU A 222 12.64 4.58 19.69
N ILE A 223 12.15 4.73 18.46
CA ILE A 223 11.09 3.88 17.91
C ILE A 223 11.74 2.82 17.02
N PRO A 224 11.40 1.53 17.17
CA PRO A 224 12.00 0.49 16.36
C PRO A 224 11.64 0.68 14.88
N PRO A 225 12.54 0.32 13.95
CA PRO A 225 12.21 0.34 12.54
C PRO A 225 11.07 -0.63 12.25
N ARG A 226 10.16 -0.22 11.39
CA ARG A 226 9.15 -1.09 10.80
C ARG A 226 9.84 -2.13 9.95
N MET A 227 9.56 -3.39 10.25
CA MET A 227 10.15 -4.52 9.53
C MET A 227 9.21 -5.03 8.44
N ASN A 228 9.81 -5.61 7.40
CA ASN A 228 9.09 -6.45 6.45
C ASN A 228 8.78 -7.83 7.07
N LEU A 229 8.13 -8.70 6.31
CA LEU A 229 7.81 -10.07 6.72
C LEU A 229 9.00 -10.88 7.27
N TRP A 230 10.21 -10.57 6.81
CA TRP A 230 11.42 -11.34 7.08
C TRP A 230 12.27 -10.75 8.20
N GLY A 231 11.76 -9.73 8.91
CA GLY A 231 12.49 -9.07 9.98
C GLY A 231 13.50 -8.03 9.49
N ASP A 232 13.55 -7.74 8.19
CA ASP A 232 14.44 -6.70 7.70
C ASP A 232 13.78 -5.31 7.83
N PRO A 233 14.50 -4.26 8.28
CA PRO A 233 14.00 -2.89 8.27
C PRO A 233 13.53 -2.46 6.89
N ILE A 234 12.40 -1.75 6.85
CA ILE A 234 11.91 -1.11 5.63
C ILE A 234 12.46 0.31 5.56
N GLU A 235 13.26 0.55 4.53
CA GLU A 235 13.77 1.88 4.21
C GLU A 235 12.63 2.78 3.73
N ARG A 236 12.68 4.07 4.10
CA ARG A 236 11.97 5.11 3.37
C ARG A 236 12.58 5.12 1.97
N GLY A 237 11.75 5.04 0.93
CA GLY A 237 12.25 4.93 -0.45
C GLY A 237 13.34 5.97 -0.73
N ASN A 238 14.36 5.62 -1.48
CA ASN A 238 15.41 6.58 -1.84
C ASN A 238 14.93 7.40 -3.03
N ALA A 239 15.08 8.72 -2.98
CA ALA A 239 14.74 9.56 -4.12
C ALA A 239 15.79 9.36 -5.24
N ALA A 240 15.36 9.20 -6.50
CA ALA A 240 16.27 8.97 -7.63
C ALA A 240 17.01 10.27 -7.99
N GLY A 241 18.32 10.36 -7.73
CA GLY A 241 19.15 11.51 -8.11
C GLY A 241 19.83 12.19 -6.92
N PRO A 242 20.64 13.22 -7.15
CA PRO A 242 21.16 14.04 -6.06
C PRO A 242 19.99 14.78 -5.41
N ASP A 243 20.02 14.89 -4.09
CA ASP A 243 19.16 15.71 -3.26
C ASP A 243 17.74 15.22 -2.92
N ILE A 244 17.45 15.41 -1.64
CA ILE A 244 16.20 15.68 -0.90
C ILE A 244 14.98 16.25 -1.67
N LEU A 245 15.09 16.54 -2.96
CA LEU A 245 14.05 17.10 -3.84
C LEU A 245 13.59 16.14 -4.94
N SER A 246 14.23 14.99 -5.14
CA SER A 246 13.82 14.11 -6.25
C SER A 246 12.41 13.54 -6.02
N PRO A 247 11.48 13.69 -6.99
CA PRO A 247 10.11 13.24 -6.87
C PRO A 247 9.93 11.74 -7.15
N VAL A 248 11.00 11.03 -7.53
CA VAL A 248 10.94 9.62 -7.95
C VAL A 248 11.46 8.74 -6.83
N TRP A 249 10.57 8.07 -6.10
CA TRP A 249 10.99 7.09 -5.10
C TRP A 249 11.42 5.79 -5.80
N VAL A 250 12.65 5.36 -5.51
CA VAL A 250 13.25 4.10 -5.96
C VAL A 250 13.19 3.12 -4.82
N SER A 251 12.62 1.95 -5.08
CA SER A 251 12.92 0.76 -4.28
C SER A 251 13.91 -0.08 -5.07
N GLU A 252 15.06 -0.37 -4.48
CA GLU A 252 15.91 -1.44 -4.99
C GLU A 252 15.28 -2.78 -4.64
N GLU A 253 15.01 -3.62 -5.63
CA GLU A 253 14.72 -5.02 -5.37
C GLU A 253 16.01 -5.63 -4.83
N ARG A 254 16.01 -6.05 -3.56
CA ARG A 254 17.15 -6.80 -3.03
C ARG A 254 17.29 -8.05 -3.88
N LYS A 255 18.49 -8.33 -4.38
CA LYS A 255 18.88 -9.58 -5.06
C LYS A 255 18.86 -10.74 -4.09
N ASP A 256 17.68 -11.03 -3.58
CA ASP A 256 17.47 -11.97 -2.51
C ASP A 256 16.85 -13.24 -3.10
N PRO A 257 17.60 -14.35 -3.12
CA PRO A 257 17.16 -15.57 -3.80
C PRO A 257 15.84 -16.09 -3.20
N VAL A 258 15.66 -15.96 -1.88
CA VAL A 258 14.43 -16.38 -1.20
C VAL A 258 13.25 -15.54 -1.67
N MET A 259 13.43 -14.23 -1.80
CA MET A 259 12.39 -13.33 -2.28
C MET A 259 11.99 -13.61 -3.72
N ASN A 260 12.98 -13.88 -4.57
CA ASN A 260 12.77 -14.21 -5.97
C ASN A 260 11.98 -15.51 -6.12
N GLU A 261 12.32 -16.53 -5.33
CA GLU A 261 11.60 -17.81 -5.35
C GLU A 261 10.18 -17.67 -4.78
N VAL A 262 10.00 -16.93 -3.68
CA VAL A 262 8.67 -16.63 -3.10
C VAL A 262 7.77 -15.92 -4.13
N ARG A 263 8.32 -14.95 -4.88
CA ARG A 263 7.60 -14.25 -5.94
C ARG A 263 7.30 -15.15 -7.14
N ARG A 264 8.30 -15.89 -7.63
CA ARG A 264 8.16 -16.83 -8.76
C ARG A 264 7.06 -17.86 -8.50
N LEU A 265 6.98 -18.31 -7.25
CA LEU A 265 6.00 -19.29 -6.79
C LEU A 265 4.66 -18.67 -6.38
N ASP A 266 4.48 -17.34 -6.46
CA ASP A 266 3.30 -16.61 -5.96
C ASP A 266 2.88 -17.05 -4.53
N VAL A 267 3.86 -17.13 -3.62
CA VAL A 267 3.59 -17.48 -2.22
C VAL A 267 3.17 -16.23 -1.46
N ARG A 268 1.86 -16.07 -1.27
CA ARG A 268 1.29 -14.98 -0.48
C ARG A 268 1.51 -15.22 1.02
N LEU A 269 2.37 -14.41 1.62
CA LEU A 269 2.68 -14.44 3.05
C LEU A 269 2.41 -13.07 3.69
N SER A 270 1.61 -13.04 4.76
CA SER A 270 1.37 -11.85 5.57
C SER A 270 2.27 -11.83 6.80
N LYS A 271 2.46 -10.68 7.45
CA LYS A 271 3.11 -10.64 8.77
C LYS A 271 2.30 -11.39 9.83
N PRO A 272 2.93 -11.78 10.96
CA PRO A 272 2.16 -12.23 12.11
C PRO A 272 1.24 -11.12 12.65
N ASP A 273 0.12 -11.51 13.23
CA ASP A 273 -0.84 -10.58 13.81
C ASP A 273 -0.25 -9.80 14.99
N ARG A 274 -0.66 -8.54 15.13
CA ARG A 274 -0.18 -7.65 16.20
C ARG A 274 -0.87 -7.89 17.56
N ILE A 275 -1.79 -8.85 17.63
CA ILE A 275 -2.59 -9.15 18.81
C ILE A 275 -2.32 -10.59 19.25
N ILE A 276 -1.96 -10.77 20.52
CA ILE A 276 -1.83 -12.08 21.17
C ILE A 276 -2.66 -12.04 22.44
N GLY A 277 -3.53 -13.03 22.67
CA GLY A 277 -4.31 -13.07 23.90
C GLY A 277 -5.31 -11.91 24.06
N ARG A 278 -5.77 -11.32 22.95
CA ARG A 278 -6.55 -10.04 22.92
C ARG A 278 -5.75 -8.80 23.32
N GLN A 279 -4.50 -8.94 23.76
CA GLN A 279 -3.59 -7.84 24.01
C GLN A 279 -2.88 -7.43 22.71
N ARG A 280 -2.86 -6.14 22.44
CA ARG A 280 -2.11 -5.56 21.33
C ARG A 280 -0.67 -5.34 21.77
N MET A 281 0.29 -5.82 20.97
CA MET A 281 1.71 -5.65 21.23
C MET A 281 2.16 -4.20 21.00
N SER A 282 3.05 -3.73 21.86
CA SER A 282 3.78 -2.46 21.68
C SER A 282 4.62 -2.48 20.40
N ALA A 283 5.14 -1.32 20.01
CA ALA A 283 6.04 -1.21 18.86
C ALA A 283 7.26 -2.16 19.00
N ASP A 284 7.91 -2.16 20.16
CA ASP A 284 9.09 -3.00 20.43
C ASP A 284 8.76 -4.49 20.47
N GLN A 285 7.68 -4.87 21.17
CA GLN A 285 7.22 -6.25 21.23
C GLN A 285 6.93 -6.78 19.83
N TYR A 286 6.24 -5.99 19.00
CA TYR A 286 5.89 -6.39 17.65
C TYR A 286 7.10 -6.47 16.72
N ALA A 287 8.00 -5.48 16.77
CA ALA A 287 9.24 -5.51 16.00
C ALA A 287 10.09 -6.74 16.36
N ARG A 288 10.26 -7.03 17.66
CA ARG A 288 10.94 -8.24 18.14
C ARG A 288 10.27 -9.51 17.64
N PHE A 289 8.95 -9.59 17.70
CA PHE A 289 8.21 -10.75 17.21
C PHE A 289 8.42 -11.00 15.72
N VAL A 290 8.30 -9.96 14.89
CA VAL A 290 8.50 -10.05 13.44
C VAL A 290 9.94 -10.46 13.12
N TYR A 291 10.93 -9.91 13.83
CA TYR A 291 12.33 -10.29 13.66
C TYR A 291 12.58 -11.77 13.98
N MET A 292 12.15 -12.22 15.16
CA MET A 292 12.31 -13.61 15.63
C MET A 292 11.59 -14.62 14.73
N ALA A 293 10.45 -14.24 14.16
CA ALA A 293 9.68 -15.10 13.27
C ALA A 293 10.24 -15.13 11.84
N GLY A 294 10.60 -13.95 11.31
CA GLY A 294 10.89 -13.76 9.90
C GLY A 294 12.32 -14.14 9.52
N ARG A 295 13.31 -13.71 10.30
CA ARG A 295 14.71 -13.84 9.93
C ARG A 295 15.18 -15.30 9.90
N PRO A 296 14.93 -16.12 10.95
CA PRO A 296 15.32 -17.52 10.92
C PRO A 296 14.57 -18.33 9.86
N ALA A 297 13.31 -17.98 9.57
CA ALA A 297 12.53 -18.61 8.50
C ALA A 297 13.17 -18.37 7.13
N LYS A 298 13.54 -17.11 6.85
CA LYS A 298 14.22 -16.72 5.62
C LYS A 298 15.55 -17.44 5.46
N ASP A 299 16.37 -17.47 6.51
CA ASP A 299 17.67 -18.14 6.49
C ASP A 299 17.52 -19.66 6.25
N MET A 300 16.50 -20.29 6.84
CA MET A 300 16.20 -21.71 6.60
C MET A 300 15.77 -21.98 5.16
N ILE A 301 14.88 -21.16 4.60
CA ILE A 301 14.48 -21.29 3.19
C ILE A 301 15.71 -21.12 2.28
N GLY A 302 16.55 -20.12 2.54
CA GLY A 302 17.78 -19.89 1.78
C GLY A 302 18.74 -21.08 1.82
N ARG A 303 18.91 -21.72 2.97
CA ARG A 303 19.71 -22.95 3.08
C ARG A 303 19.11 -24.10 2.28
N MET A 304 17.80 -24.34 2.41
CA MET A 304 17.12 -25.40 1.67
C MET A 304 17.19 -25.18 0.16
N MET A 305 17.09 -23.94 -0.32
CA MET A 305 17.25 -23.59 -1.73
C MET A 305 18.64 -23.94 -2.29
N GLY A 306 19.67 -24.02 -1.43
CA GLY A 306 21.01 -24.44 -1.82
C GLY A 306 21.16 -25.97 -1.96
N GLU A 307 20.17 -26.76 -1.56
CA GLU A 307 20.22 -28.22 -1.61
C GLU A 307 19.70 -28.77 -2.95
N GLU A 308 20.31 -29.84 -3.44
CA GLU A 308 19.89 -30.50 -4.70
C GLU A 308 18.43 -30.96 -4.67
N GLY A 309 17.94 -31.33 -3.48
CA GLY A 309 16.54 -31.72 -3.26
C GLY A 309 15.55 -30.62 -3.62
N TRP A 310 15.86 -29.36 -3.34
CA TRP A 310 14.96 -28.23 -3.60
C TRP A 310 14.65 -28.06 -5.07
N SER A 311 15.69 -28.06 -5.91
CA SER A 311 15.52 -27.90 -7.37
C SER A 311 14.74 -29.04 -8.02
N ARG A 312 14.70 -30.22 -7.39
CA ARG A 312 13.89 -31.38 -7.85
C ARG A 312 12.45 -31.35 -7.34
N MET A 313 12.13 -30.57 -6.30
CA MET A 313 10.77 -30.49 -5.78
C MET A 313 9.85 -29.80 -6.80
N PRO A 314 8.63 -30.34 -7.04
CA PRO A 314 7.60 -29.63 -7.78
C PRO A 314 7.25 -28.29 -7.10
N ASP A 315 6.88 -27.29 -7.89
CA ASP A 315 6.57 -25.95 -7.39
C ASP A 315 5.46 -25.96 -6.32
N GLY A 316 4.43 -26.81 -6.47
CA GLY A 316 3.41 -27.02 -5.45
C GLY A 316 3.98 -27.45 -4.09
N ALA A 317 4.95 -28.35 -4.09
CA ALA A 317 5.62 -28.81 -2.87
C ALA A 317 6.49 -27.69 -2.26
N ARG A 318 7.26 -26.96 -3.07
CA ARG A 318 8.05 -25.80 -2.60
C ARG A 318 7.18 -24.76 -1.90
N ARG A 319 6.01 -24.44 -2.47
CA ARG A 319 5.04 -23.52 -1.86
C ARG A 319 4.59 -23.97 -0.48
N ILE A 320 4.24 -25.25 -0.33
CA ILE A 320 3.83 -25.83 0.96
C ILE A 320 4.99 -25.79 1.96
N THR A 321 6.20 -26.15 1.52
CA THR A 321 7.41 -26.12 2.34
C THR A 321 7.72 -24.72 2.87
N ILE A 322 7.70 -23.69 2.02
CA ILE A 322 7.91 -22.30 2.43
C ILE A 322 6.91 -21.89 3.52
N ARG A 323 5.61 -22.14 3.29
CA ARG A 323 4.57 -21.80 4.28
C ARG A 323 4.80 -22.50 5.61
N ARG A 324 5.10 -23.80 5.57
CA ARG A 324 5.36 -24.59 6.77
C ARG A 324 6.56 -24.08 7.56
N ILE A 325 7.66 -23.71 6.89
CA ILE A 325 8.84 -23.14 7.55
C ILE A 325 8.46 -21.83 8.24
N VAL A 326 7.79 -20.93 7.52
CA VAL A 326 7.36 -19.63 8.05
C VAL A 326 6.42 -19.80 9.25
N GLU A 327 5.45 -20.70 9.17
CA GLU A 327 4.53 -21.01 10.28
C GLU A 327 5.26 -21.61 11.49
N THR A 328 6.21 -22.50 11.25
CA THR A 328 7.01 -23.13 12.33
C THR A 328 7.79 -22.09 13.11
N PHE A 329 8.52 -21.20 12.42
CA PHE A 329 9.30 -20.16 13.07
C PHE A 329 8.42 -19.08 13.72
N ARG A 330 7.23 -18.80 13.19
CA ARG A 330 6.25 -17.93 13.87
C ARG A 330 5.80 -18.51 15.20
N GLU A 331 5.46 -19.79 15.24
CA GLU A 331 5.04 -20.44 16.50
C GLU A 331 6.18 -20.52 17.51
N GLN A 332 7.42 -20.75 17.06
CA GLN A 332 8.61 -20.68 17.92
C GLN A 332 8.83 -19.26 18.46
N ALA A 333 8.81 -18.25 17.60
CA ALA A 333 8.98 -16.85 17.98
C ALA A 333 7.88 -16.39 18.94
N LYS A 334 6.64 -16.84 18.73
CA LYS A 334 5.52 -16.54 19.63
C LYS A 334 5.76 -17.11 21.03
N ARG A 335 6.22 -18.36 21.14
CA ARG A 335 6.56 -18.97 22.44
C ARG A 335 7.70 -18.22 23.13
N GLN A 336 8.75 -17.88 22.40
CA GLN A 336 9.88 -17.11 22.94
C GLN A 336 9.43 -15.74 23.42
N LEU A 337 8.61 -15.03 22.64
CA LEU A 337 8.07 -13.74 23.02
C LEU A 337 7.21 -13.83 24.29
N LEU A 338 6.33 -14.83 24.37
CA LEU A 338 5.47 -15.01 25.54
C LEU A 338 6.29 -15.30 26.81
N LEU A 339 7.37 -16.08 26.70
CA LEU A 339 8.27 -16.32 27.83
C LEU A 339 9.03 -15.05 28.27
N ALA A 340 9.34 -14.17 27.31
CA ALA A 340 10.06 -12.92 27.58
C ALA A 340 9.14 -11.77 28.06
N GLU A 341 7.84 -11.84 27.78
CA GLU A 341 6.86 -10.77 28.02
C GLU A 341 5.70 -11.29 28.89
N PRO A 342 5.83 -11.23 30.24
CA PRO A 342 4.86 -11.82 31.16
C PRO A 342 3.42 -11.33 30.95
N ASP A 343 3.23 -10.06 30.61
CA ASP A 343 1.90 -9.48 30.34
C ASP A 343 1.22 -10.18 29.14
N LEU A 344 1.98 -10.40 28.05
CA LEU A 344 1.47 -11.11 26.88
C LEU A 344 1.18 -12.58 27.20
N MET A 345 1.99 -13.22 28.05
CA MET A 345 1.73 -14.58 28.54
C MET A 345 0.40 -14.65 29.28
N ALA A 346 0.18 -13.76 30.25
CA ALA A 346 -1.05 -13.73 31.03
C ALA A 346 -2.28 -13.54 30.12
N ALA A 347 -2.22 -12.60 29.18
CA ALA A 347 -3.29 -12.37 28.21
C ALA A 347 -3.56 -13.60 27.31
N TYR A 348 -2.49 -14.29 26.88
CA TYR A 348 -2.59 -15.50 26.07
C TYR A 348 -3.24 -16.66 26.84
N GLU A 349 -2.88 -16.84 28.10
CA GLU A 349 -3.44 -17.88 28.96
C GLU A 349 -4.91 -17.63 29.29
N ASP A 350 -5.30 -16.39 29.61
CA ASP A 350 -6.70 -16.00 29.82
C ASP A 350 -7.56 -16.31 28.58
N GLN A 351 -7.10 -15.90 27.39
CA GLN A 351 -7.79 -16.23 26.15
C GLN A 351 -7.93 -17.76 25.95
N ARG A 352 -6.89 -18.53 26.29
CA ARG A 352 -6.90 -19.98 26.16
C ARG A 352 -7.86 -20.63 27.17
N ALA A 353 -7.93 -20.11 28.39
CA ALA A 353 -8.85 -20.57 29.42
C ALA A 353 -10.31 -20.32 29.00
N ARG A 354 -10.63 -19.12 28.50
CA ARG A 354 -11.98 -18.78 28.00
C ARG A 354 -12.42 -19.63 26.82
N ARG A 355 -11.50 -19.91 25.88
CA ARG A 355 -11.77 -20.84 24.77
C ARG A 355 -12.09 -22.25 25.25
N ARG A 356 -11.53 -22.69 26.39
CA ARG A 356 -11.84 -23.98 27.00
C ARG A 356 -13.15 -23.96 27.78
N SER A 357 -13.53 -22.83 28.39
CA SER A 357 -14.81 -22.67 29.10
C SER A 357 -16.01 -22.41 28.19
N GLY A 358 -15.80 -22.09 26.91
CA GLY A 358 -16.86 -21.81 25.94
C GLY A 358 -17.39 -20.37 26.00
N GLU A 359 -16.81 -19.53 26.84
CA GLU A 359 -17.10 -18.09 26.90
C GLU A 359 -16.41 -17.39 25.71
N ARG A 360 -17.22 -16.78 24.82
CA ARG A 360 -16.73 -16.06 23.64
C ARG A 360 -16.28 -14.65 23.96
#